data_AF-A0A0R3LAV8-F1
#
_entry.id   AF-A0A0R3LAV8-F1
#
_cell.length_a   1.000
_cell.length_b   1.000
_cell.length_c   1.000
_cell.angle_alpha   90.00
_cell.angle_beta   90.00
_cell.angle_gamma   90.00
#
_symmetry.space_group_name_H-M   'P 1'
#
loop_
_entity.id
_entity.type
_entity.pdbx_description
1 polymer ?
#
loop_
_entity_poly.entity_id
_entity_poly.type
_entity_poly.pdbx_seq_one_letter_code
_entity_poly.pdbx_strand_id
1 'polypeptide(L)'
;MGSYFRRQLADYVEYHRDPWNCAMHVFGIVFLFLAAILPLSLWPITVFGIQTSAASIAVIPVLIYWFLLDFALGAGILVAAVALLSAAAVIVGQTTTVGMWSLTAILIVIGVASQIIGHRVFEGRQPALVDNPTHLLLGPMFVMAKLFIALGFRRDLAIIIQGQPQGAAS
;
A
#
# COMPACT_ATOMS: atom_id res chain seq x y z
N MET A 1 14.45 1.29 -11.42
CA MET A 1 14.34 1.33 -9.95
C MET A 1 15.50 2.13 -9.36
N GLY A 2 15.21 3.25 -8.70
CA GLY A 2 16.24 4.12 -8.11
C GLY A 2 16.94 3.49 -6.89
N SER A 3 18.17 3.94 -6.60
CA SER A 3 18.96 3.45 -5.46
C SER A 3 18.29 3.72 -4.10
N TYR A 4 17.47 4.77 -4.02
CA TYR A 4 16.67 5.09 -2.84
C TYR A 4 15.67 3.99 -2.49
N PHE A 5 14.82 3.57 -3.44
CA PHE A 5 13.80 2.56 -3.17
C PHE A 5 14.41 1.20 -2.81
N ARG A 6 15.56 0.85 -3.38
CA ARG A 6 16.30 -0.38 -3.01
C ARG A 6 16.72 -0.40 -1.54
N ARG A 7 17.23 0.72 -1.03
CA ARG A 7 17.60 0.85 0.40
C ARG A 7 16.36 0.71 1.29
N GLN A 8 15.31 1.44 0.96
CA GLN A 8 14.04 1.37 1.71
C GLN A 8 13.43 -0.04 1.70
N LEU A 9 13.54 -0.78 0.58
CA LEU A 9 13.09 -2.16 0.50
C LEU A 9 13.93 -3.10 1.38
N ALA A 10 15.26 -2.91 1.42
CA ALA A 10 16.13 -3.68 2.30
C ALA A 10 15.79 -3.44 3.78
N ASP A 11 15.64 -2.16 4.18
CA ASP A 11 15.24 -1.78 5.54
C ASP A 11 13.88 -2.39 5.92
N TYR A 12 12.91 -2.33 4.99
CA TYR A 12 11.59 -2.92 5.19
C TYR A 12 11.65 -4.43 5.42
N VAL A 13 12.43 -5.16 4.62
CA VAL A 13 12.57 -6.62 4.73
C VAL A 13 13.19 -7.02 6.07
N GLU A 14 14.16 -6.26 6.57
CA GLU A 14 14.76 -6.51 7.88
C GLU A 14 13.73 -6.34 9.02
N TYR A 15 12.76 -5.45 8.81
CA TYR A 15 11.70 -5.18 9.79
C TYR A 15 10.49 -6.13 9.67
N HIS A 16 10.30 -6.78 8.52
CA HIS A 16 9.12 -7.60 8.21
C HIS A 16 9.51 -8.97 7.66
N ARG A 17 10.04 -9.82 8.54
CA ARG A 17 10.46 -11.19 8.19
C ARG A 17 9.35 -12.21 8.43
N ASP A 18 8.49 -11.97 9.40
CA ASP A 18 7.42 -12.89 9.74
C ASP A 18 6.29 -12.85 8.66
N PRO A 19 5.88 -14.01 8.12
CA PRO A 19 4.87 -14.07 7.07
C PRO A 19 3.46 -13.63 7.55
N TRP A 20 3.13 -13.83 8.83
CA TRP A 20 1.87 -13.36 9.40
C TRP A 20 1.86 -11.85 9.58
N ASN A 21 2.97 -11.26 10.04
CA ASN A 21 3.12 -9.80 10.03
C ASN A 21 2.93 -9.24 8.61
N CYS A 22 3.54 -9.87 7.61
CA CYS A 22 3.39 -9.46 6.21
C CYS A 22 1.94 -9.54 5.74
N ALA A 23 1.21 -10.61 6.07
CA ALA A 23 -0.20 -10.77 5.71
C ALA A 23 -1.07 -9.69 6.38
N MET A 24 -0.85 -9.44 7.67
CA MET A 24 -1.54 -8.38 8.42
C MET A 24 -1.26 -6.99 7.84
N HIS A 25 -0.05 -6.76 7.34
CA HIS A 25 0.30 -5.54 6.59
C HIS A 25 -0.50 -5.39 5.31
N VAL A 26 -0.66 -6.46 4.52
CA VAL A 26 -1.47 -6.43 3.29
C VAL A 26 -2.91 -6.04 3.63
N PHE A 27 -3.54 -6.72 4.59
CA PHE A 27 -4.90 -6.39 5.03
C PHE A 27 -5.00 -4.95 5.54
N GLY A 28 -4.05 -4.54 6.37
CA GLY A 28 -4.00 -3.19 6.92
C GLY A 28 -3.92 -2.13 5.83
N ILE A 29 -3.03 -2.29 4.86
CA ILE A 29 -2.86 -1.35 3.74
C ILE A 29 -4.13 -1.28 2.88
N VAL A 30 -4.75 -2.42 2.56
CA VAL A 30 -5.99 -2.44 1.75
C VAL A 30 -7.12 -1.69 2.45
N PHE A 31 -7.33 -1.94 3.75
CA PHE A 31 -8.40 -1.26 4.50
C PHE A 31 -8.12 0.21 4.75
N LEU A 32 -6.87 0.58 5.08
CA LEU A 32 -6.51 1.98 5.25
C LEU A 32 -6.59 2.76 3.94
N PHE A 33 -6.20 2.15 2.82
CA PHE A 33 -6.35 2.77 1.51
C PHE A 33 -7.83 2.99 1.17
N LEU A 34 -8.67 1.96 1.33
CA LEU A 34 -10.11 2.09 1.11
C LEU A 34 -10.76 3.14 2.01
N ALA A 35 -10.39 3.16 3.30
CA ALA A 35 -10.87 4.16 4.24
C ALA A 35 -10.47 5.59 3.85
N ALA A 36 -9.25 5.78 3.33
CA ALA A 36 -8.79 7.10 2.90
C ALA A 36 -9.56 7.61 1.67
N ILE A 37 -9.88 6.73 0.72
CA ILE A 37 -10.57 7.13 -0.53
C ILE A 37 -12.09 7.24 -0.39
N LEU A 38 -12.72 6.56 0.58
CA LEU A 38 -14.19 6.51 0.72
C LEU A 38 -14.81 7.91 0.92
N PRO A 39 -14.39 8.72 1.91
CA PRO A 39 -14.95 10.06 2.09
C PRO A 39 -14.69 10.98 0.90
N LEU A 40 -13.52 10.85 0.25
CA LEU A 40 -13.17 11.62 -0.94
C LEU A 40 -14.01 11.21 -2.17
N SER A 41 -14.51 9.98 -2.19
CA SER A 41 -15.35 9.47 -3.28
C SER A 41 -16.75 10.08 -3.27
N LEU A 42 -17.19 10.67 -2.14
CA LEU A 42 -18.45 11.41 -2.04
C LEU A 42 -18.43 12.76 -2.74
N TRP A 43 -17.25 13.30 -3.06
CA TRP A 43 -17.13 14.63 -3.65
C TRP A 43 -16.98 14.49 -5.17
N PRO A 44 -18.05 14.71 -5.97
CA PRO A 44 -17.96 14.67 -7.42
C PRO A 44 -17.16 15.86 -7.94
N ILE A 45 -16.31 15.62 -8.93
CA ILE A 45 -15.52 16.64 -9.62
C ILE A 45 -15.71 16.44 -11.12
N THR A 46 -15.86 17.55 -11.86
CA THR A 46 -15.83 17.53 -13.32
C THR A 46 -14.47 18.00 -13.81
N VAL A 47 -13.79 17.21 -14.63
CA VAL A 47 -12.50 17.56 -15.23
C VAL A 47 -12.60 17.40 -16.74
N PHE A 48 -12.39 18.48 -17.51
CA PHE A 48 -12.53 18.49 -18.97
C PHE A 48 -13.86 17.88 -19.48
N GLY A 49 -14.96 18.08 -18.74
CA GLY A 49 -16.29 17.52 -19.07
C GLY A 49 -16.52 16.07 -18.65
N ILE A 50 -15.52 15.40 -18.05
CA ILE A 50 -15.64 14.04 -17.52
C ILE A 50 -15.95 14.09 -16.02
N GLN A 51 -16.99 13.37 -15.60
CA GLN A 51 -17.33 13.22 -14.18
C GLN A 51 -16.40 12.21 -13.50
N THR A 52 -15.85 12.62 -12.36
CA THR A 52 -14.96 11.82 -11.52
C THR A 52 -15.19 12.19 -10.05
N SER A 53 -14.36 11.71 -9.12
CA SER A 53 -14.41 12.05 -7.70
C SER A 53 -13.10 12.66 -7.20
N ALA A 54 -13.15 13.36 -6.06
CA ALA A 54 -11.95 13.87 -5.40
C ALA A 54 -10.97 12.74 -5.05
N ALA A 55 -11.46 11.53 -4.76
CA ALA A 55 -10.61 10.36 -4.51
C ALA A 55 -9.75 10.02 -5.73
N SER A 56 -10.36 9.94 -6.92
CA SER A 56 -9.63 9.63 -8.16
C SER A 56 -8.53 10.66 -8.44
N ILE A 57 -8.78 11.94 -8.17
CA ILE A 57 -7.78 13.00 -8.31
C ILE A 57 -6.68 12.88 -7.27
N ALA A 58 -7.02 12.61 -6.01
CA ALA A 58 -6.07 12.53 -4.90
C ALA A 58 -5.07 11.35 -5.04
N VAL A 59 -5.49 10.25 -5.68
CA VAL A 59 -4.63 9.07 -5.89
C VAL A 59 -3.56 9.31 -6.96
N ILE A 60 -3.80 10.20 -7.94
CA ILE A 60 -2.89 10.46 -9.07
C ILE A 60 -1.45 10.81 -8.64
N PRO A 61 -1.18 11.83 -7.79
CA PRO A 61 0.18 12.19 -7.43
C PRO A 61 0.95 11.05 -6.74
N VAL A 62 0.25 10.24 -5.95
CA VAL A 62 0.83 9.09 -5.26
C VAL A 62 1.18 7.98 -6.25
N LEU A 63 0.30 7.69 -7.21
CA LEU A 63 0.58 6.76 -8.29
C LEU A 63 1.76 7.22 -9.14
N ILE A 64 1.81 8.50 -9.54
CA ILE A 64 2.95 9.06 -10.28
C ILE A 64 4.23 8.81 -9.51
N TYR A 65 4.25 9.11 -8.20
CA TYR A 65 5.41 8.87 -7.36
C TYR A 65 5.82 7.38 -7.36
N TRP A 66 4.87 6.45 -7.22
CA TRP A 66 5.16 5.01 -7.26
C TRP A 66 5.67 4.52 -8.62
N PHE A 67 5.12 5.03 -9.73
CA PHE A 67 5.63 4.75 -11.07
C PHE A 67 7.07 5.24 -11.26
N LEU A 68 7.41 6.41 -10.70
CA LEU A 68 8.77 6.96 -10.73
C LEU A 68 9.76 6.10 -9.92
N LEU A 69 9.31 5.48 -8.83
CA LEU A 69 10.15 4.57 -8.04
C LEU A 69 10.40 3.24 -8.77
N ASP A 70 9.34 2.60 -9.25
CA ASP A 70 9.40 1.37 -10.03
C ASP A 70 8.13 1.19 -10.87
N PHE A 71 8.28 1.22 -12.19
CA PHE A 71 7.15 1.18 -13.12
C PHE A 71 6.30 -0.10 -13.00
N ALA A 72 6.93 -1.26 -12.82
CA ALA A 72 6.22 -2.53 -12.77
C ALA A 72 5.39 -2.67 -11.49
N LEU A 73 5.97 -2.27 -10.35
CA LEU A 73 5.23 -2.24 -9.08
C LEU A 73 4.14 -1.17 -9.10
N GLY A 74 4.43 0.02 -9.63
CA GLY A 74 3.45 1.08 -9.83
C GLY A 74 2.25 0.62 -10.68
N ALA A 75 2.49 -0.14 -11.75
CA ALA A 75 1.42 -0.71 -12.57
C ALA A 75 0.56 -1.73 -11.80
N GLY A 76 1.19 -2.60 -10.98
CA GLY A 76 0.47 -3.51 -10.10
C GLY A 76 -0.40 -2.77 -9.09
N ILE A 77 0.12 -1.69 -8.51
CA ILE A 77 -0.63 -0.86 -7.56
C ILE A 77 -1.75 -0.09 -8.25
N LEU A 78 -1.57 0.37 -9.49
CA LEU A 78 -2.64 0.99 -10.27
C LEU A 78 -3.83 0.05 -10.43
N VAL A 79 -3.59 -1.22 -10.75
CA VAL A 79 -4.67 -2.23 -10.86
C VAL A 79 -5.42 -2.36 -9.54
N ALA A 80 -4.70 -2.48 -8.41
CA ALA A 80 -5.32 -2.54 -7.09
C ALA A 80 -6.09 -1.25 -6.75
N ALA A 81 -5.53 -0.09 -7.05
CA ALA A 81 -6.15 1.21 -6.81
C ALA A 81 -7.44 1.39 -7.64
N VAL A 82 -7.46 0.97 -8.91
CA VAL A 82 -8.67 0.98 -9.75
C VAL A 82 -9.75 0.08 -9.16
N ALA A 83 -9.38 -1.12 -8.69
CA ALA A 83 -10.32 -2.03 -8.03
C ALA A 83 -10.92 -1.43 -6.75
N LEU A 84 -10.08 -0.81 -5.90
CA LEU A 84 -10.53 -0.17 -4.67
C LEU A 84 -11.36 1.09 -4.91
N LEU A 85 -11.00 1.92 -5.91
CA LEU A 85 -11.80 3.08 -6.32
C LEU A 85 -13.16 2.65 -6.87
N SER A 86 -13.22 1.56 -7.64
CA SER A 86 -14.47 0.99 -8.14
C SER A 86 -15.35 0.49 -6.99
N ALA A 87 -14.75 -0.20 -6.02
CA ALA A 87 -15.45 -0.63 -4.80
C ALA A 87 -15.98 0.58 -4.00
N ALA A 88 -15.17 1.63 -3.82
CA ALA A 88 -15.58 2.86 -3.14
C ALA A 88 -16.76 3.54 -3.85
N ALA A 89 -16.74 3.61 -5.18
CA ALA A 89 -17.84 4.17 -5.98
C ALA A 89 -19.16 3.39 -5.78
N VAL A 90 -19.09 2.05 -5.76
CA VAL A 90 -20.26 1.19 -5.48
C VAL A 90 -20.79 1.41 -4.06
N ILE A 91 -19.90 1.45 -3.06
CA ILE A 91 -20.27 1.68 -1.66
C ILE A 91 -20.97 3.03 -1.50
N VAL A 92 -20.40 4.10 -2.07
CA VAL A 92 -20.96 5.44 -2.02
C VAL A 92 -22.35 5.51 -2.67
N GLY A 93 -22.57 4.79 -3.77
CA GLY A 93 -23.87 4.72 -4.43
C GLY A 93 -24.95 3.95 -3.66
N GLN A 94 -24.58 3.18 -2.64
CA GLN A 94 -25.48 2.27 -1.90
C GLN A 94 -25.62 2.60 -0.42
N THR A 95 -24.94 3.63 0.08
CA THR A 95 -24.89 3.92 1.52
C THR A 95 -25.22 5.38 1.82
N THR A 96 -25.73 5.63 3.04
CA THR A 96 -25.97 6.99 3.51
C THR A 96 -24.67 7.66 3.93
N THR A 97 -24.63 9.00 3.99
CA THR A 97 -23.44 9.72 4.49
C THR A 97 -23.00 9.22 5.87
N VAL A 98 -23.94 8.95 6.78
CA VAL A 98 -23.65 8.39 8.11
C VAL A 98 -23.07 6.97 7.99
N GLY A 99 -23.67 6.11 7.16
CA GLY A 99 -23.17 4.76 6.91
C GLY A 99 -21.74 4.74 6.36
N MET A 100 -21.43 5.67 5.44
CA MET A 100 -20.09 5.85 4.86
C MET A 100 -19.06 6.21 5.92
N TRP A 101 -19.35 7.19 6.79
CA TRP A 101 -18.43 7.59 7.87
C TRP A 101 -18.24 6.46 8.90
N SER A 102 -19.31 5.73 9.24
CA SER A 102 -19.22 4.55 10.11
C SER A 102 -18.34 3.46 9.50
N LEU A 103 -18.53 3.14 8.22
CA LEU A 103 -17.69 2.17 7.52
C LEU A 103 -16.22 2.63 7.45
N THR A 104 -16.00 3.90 7.15
CA THR A 104 -14.65 4.50 7.14
C THR A 104 -13.97 4.34 8.49
N ALA A 105 -14.67 4.65 9.59
CA ALA A 105 -14.13 4.48 10.94
C ALA A 105 -13.79 3.01 11.25
N ILE A 106 -14.67 2.07 10.90
CA ILE A 106 -14.44 0.62 11.07
C ILE A 106 -13.20 0.18 10.30
N LEU A 107 -13.07 0.58 9.02
CA LEU A 107 -11.92 0.24 8.19
C LEU A 107 -10.61 0.81 8.76
N ILE A 108 -10.63 2.03 9.30
CA ILE A 108 -9.47 2.61 9.99
C ILE A 108 -9.09 1.77 11.20
N VAL A 109 -10.05 1.44 12.06
CA VAL A 109 -9.79 0.64 13.27
C VAL A 109 -9.21 -0.73 12.92
N ILE A 110 -9.83 -1.45 11.98
CA ILE A 110 -9.35 -2.77 11.57
C ILE A 110 -7.98 -2.66 10.89
N GLY A 111 -7.79 -1.64 10.03
CA GLY A 111 -6.54 -1.40 9.33
C GLY A 111 -5.37 -1.12 10.28
N VAL A 112 -5.56 -0.18 11.21
CA VAL A 112 -4.57 0.16 12.24
C VAL A 112 -4.33 -1.03 13.18
N ALA A 113 -5.39 -1.70 13.64
CA ALA A 113 -5.25 -2.88 14.49
C ALA A 113 -4.43 -3.97 13.79
N SER A 114 -4.66 -4.19 12.49
CA SER A 114 -3.89 -5.17 11.71
C SER A 114 -2.40 -4.82 11.66
N GLN A 115 -2.07 -3.54 11.41
CA GLN A 115 -0.70 -3.05 11.43
C GLN A 115 -0.03 -3.25 12.81
N ILE A 116 -0.73 -2.87 13.88
CA ILE A 116 -0.21 -2.98 15.25
C ILE A 116 -0.02 -4.44 15.65
N ILE A 117 -1.01 -5.31 15.40
CA ILE A 117 -0.93 -6.74 15.72
C ILE A 117 0.22 -7.38 14.93
N GLY A 118 0.34 -7.06 13.63
CA GLY A 118 1.45 -7.47 12.78
C GLY A 118 2.80 -7.24 13.47
N HIS A 119 3.06 -6.00 13.86
CA HIS A 119 4.33 -5.62 14.46
C HIS A 119 4.52 -6.15 15.89
N ARG A 120 3.51 -6.01 16.74
CA ARG A 120 3.65 -6.27 18.18
C ARG A 120 3.60 -7.76 18.51
N VAL A 121 2.76 -8.52 17.83
CA VAL A 121 2.52 -9.94 18.15
C VAL A 121 3.48 -10.83 17.36
N PHE A 122 3.68 -10.55 16.07
CA PHE A 122 4.44 -11.45 15.20
C PHE A 122 5.92 -11.06 15.05
N GLU A 123 6.27 -9.77 15.11
CA GLU A 123 7.69 -9.34 15.09
C GLU A 123 8.24 -8.99 16.48
N GLY A 124 7.37 -8.78 17.48
CA GLY A 124 7.77 -8.28 18.80
C GLY A 124 8.36 -6.87 18.79
N ARG A 125 8.08 -6.08 17.75
CA ARG A 125 8.62 -4.73 17.52
C ARG A 125 7.51 -3.68 17.54
N GLN A 126 7.89 -2.41 17.68
CA GLN A 126 6.94 -1.33 17.47
C GLN A 126 6.59 -1.19 15.99
N PRO A 127 5.50 -0.48 15.63
CA PRO A 127 5.19 -0.25 14.23
C PRO A 127 6.32 0.50 13.52
N ALA A 128 6.75 0.02 12.36
CA ALA A 128 7.88 0.61 11.62
C ALA A 128 7.64 2.07 11.23
N LEU A 129 6.38 2.48 11.16
CA LEU A 129 5.96 3.87 10.95
C LEU A 129 6.49 4.83 12.03
N VAL A 130 6.63 4.34 13.26
CA VAL A 130 7.18 5.12 14.39
C VAL A 130 8.66 5.44 14.15
N ASP A 131 9.40 4.49 13.58
CA ASP A 131 10.84 4.65 13.31
C ASP A 131 11.08 5.42 12.01
N ASN A 132 10.29 5.17 10.97
CA ASN A 132 10.42 5.81 9.67
C ASN A 132 9.04 6.16 9.07
N PRO A 133 8.61 7.44 9.16
CA PRO A 133 7.33 7.89 8.62
C PRO A 133 7.15 7.65 7.11
N THR A 134 8.25 7.57 6.35
CA THR A 134 8.18 7.30 4.90
C THR A 134 7.62 5.93 4.57
N HIS A 135 7.63 4.98 5.53
CA HIS A 135 7.02 3.67 5.38
C HIS A 135 5.49 3.74 5.18
N LEU A 136 4.84 4.84 5.58
CA LEU A 136 3.42 5.05 5.26
C LEU A 136 3.20 5.10 3.74
N LEU A 137 4.02 5.89 3.04
CA LEU A 137 3.91 6.10 1.61
C LEU A 137 4.48 4.93 0.81
N LEU A 138 5.51 4.26 1.34
CA LEU A 138 6.17 3.14 0.68
C LEU A 138 5.57 1.77 0.99
N GLY A 139 4.70 1.65 2.01
CA GLY A 139 4.04 0.41 2.40
C GLY A 139 3.41 -0.37 1.23
N PRO A 140 2.58 0.26 0.37
CA PRO A 140 2.01 -0.40 -0.80
C PRO A 140 3.07 -0.92 -1.79
N MET A 141 4.16 -0.18 -1.99
CA MET A 141 5.27 -0.59 -2.84
C MET A 141 5.98 -1.83 -2.29
N PHE A 142 6.19 -1.90 -0.97
CA PHE A 142 6.82 -3.04 -0.34
C PHE A 142 5.97 -4.31 -0.40
N VAL A 143 4.67 -4.20 -0.15
CA VAL A 143 3.73 -5.32 -0.29
C VAL A 143 3.67 -5.79 -1.74
N MET A 144 3.58 -4.87 -2.70
CA MET A 144 3.57 -5.23 -4.12
C MET A 144 4.89 -5.89 -4.56
N ALA A 145 6.04 -5.43 -4.05
CA ALA A 145 7.33 -6.06 -4.30
C ALA A 145 7.35 -7.52 -3.83
N LYS A 146 6.89 -7.79 -2.60
CA LYS A 146 6.79 -9.17 -2.08
C LYS A 146 5.84 -10.03 -2.90
N LEU A 147 4.69 -9.49 -3.33
CA LEU A 147 3.76 -10.20 -4.21
C LEU A 147 4.42 -10.57 -5.54
N PHE A 148 5.10 -9.63 -6.21
CA PHE A 148 5.77 -9.88 -7.47
C PHE A 148 6.91 -10.90 -7.35
N ILE A 149 7.62 -10.91 -6.22
CA ILE A 149 8.63 -11.93 -5.90
C ILE A 149 7.97 -13.30 -5.72
N ALA A 150 6.89 -13.38 -4.94
CA ALA A 150 6.15 -14.62 -4.71
C ALA A 150 5.58 -15.22 -6.01
N LEU A 151 5.18 -14.37 -6.96
CA LEU A 151 4.72 -14.76 -8.29
C LEU A 151 5.86 -15.06 -9.28
N GLY A 152 7.13 -14.87 -8.88
CA GLY A 152 8.31 -15.17 -9.69
C GLY A 152 8.69 -14.10 -10.72
N PHE A 153 8.03 -12.93 -10.74
CA PHE A 153 8.24 -11.88 -11.73
C PHE A 153 9.44 -10.96 -11.47
N ARG A 154 9.95 -10.90 -10.22
CA ARG A 154 10.98 -9.93 -9.81
C ARG A 154 12.13 -10.56 -9.03
N ARG A 155 12.91 -11.42 -9.71
CA ARG A 155 14.12 -12.03 -9.13
C ARG A 155 15.17 -11.01 -8.70
N ASP A 156 15.25 -9.87 -9.38
CA ASP A 156 16.12 -8.75 -9.02
C ASP A 156 15.81 -8.20 -7.61
N LEU A 157 14.53 -8.15 -7.23
CA LEU A 157 14.11 -7.77 -5.89
C LEU A 157 14.33 -8.91 -4.90
N ALA A 158 14.10 -10.16 -5.32
CA ALA A 158 14.31 -11.33 -4.47
C ALA A 158 15.75 -11.41 -3.94
N ILE A 159 16.75 -11.03 -4.74
CA ILE A 159 18.17 -10.96 -4.32
C ILE A 159 18.36 -9.97 -3.16
N ILE A 160 17.67 -8.82 -3.20
CA ILE A 160 17.72 -7.80 -2.13
C ILE A 160 17.09 -8.36 -0.86
N ILE A 161 15.97 -9.08 -0.97
CA ILE A 161 15.27 -9.68 0.17
C ILE A 161 16.08 -10.82 0.81
N GLN A 162 16.73 -11.64 -0.01
CA GLN A 162 17.48 -12.82 0.44
C GLN A 162 18.89 -12.49 0.97
N GLY A 163 19.37 -11.25 0.78
CA GLY A 163 20.65 -10.81 1.33
C GLY A 163 21.87 -11.52 0.73
N GLN A 164 21.86 -11.87 -0.57
CA GLN A 164 23.11 -12.29 -1.21
C GLN A 164 24.04 -11.07 -1.40
N PRO A 165 25.29 -11.11 -0.90
CA PRO A 165 26.25 -10.06 -1.17
C PRO A 165 26.44 -9.92 -2.68
N GLN A 166 26.24 -8.73 -3.22
CA GLN A 166 26.79 -8.39 -4.53
C GLN A 166 28.32 -8.39 -4.39
N GLY A 167 28.97 -9.48 -4.80
CA GLY A 167 30.43 -9.53 -4.90
C GLY A 167 31.08 -10.75 -4.25
N ALA A 168 30.93 -11.91 -4.87
CA ALA A 168 31.90 -12.99 -4.79
C ALA A 168 31.97 -13.69 -6.15
N ALA A 169 32.35 -12.93 -7.17
CA ALA A 169 32.94 -13.49 -8.39
C ALA A 169 34.40 -13.06 -8.34
N SER A 170 35.25 -14.06 -8.10
CA SER A 170 36.72 -14.05 -8.10
C SER A 170 37.31 -13.39 -9.33
#